data_AF-A0A6V7LWN9-F1
#
_entry.id   AF-A0A6V7LWN9-F1
#
_cell.length_a   1.000
_cell.length_b   1.000
_cell.length_c   1.000
_cell.angle_alpha   90.00
_cell.angle_beta   90.00
_cell.angle_gamma   90.00
#
_symmetry.space_group_name_H-M   'P 1'
#
loop_
_entity.id
_entity.type
_entity.pdbx_description
1 polymer ?
#
loop_
_entity_poly.entity_id
_entity_poly.type
_entity_poly.pdbx_seq_one_letter_code
_entity_poly.pdbx_strand_id
1 'polypeptide(L)' 'IYMKELQVLGVNINPFSFPKGLAFVQAMASRYLNFDNLGIRVFKLSQYKEALKALQDGVISKAVFKCN' A
#
# COMPACT_ATOMS: atom_id res chain seq x y z
N ILE A 1 19.67 -1.59 -27.47
CA ILE A 1 19.48 -2.56 -26.38
C ILE A 1 20.15 -3.87 -26.80
N TYR A 2 21.48 -3.94 -26.74
CA TYR A 2 22.32 -5.09 -27.07
C TYR A 2 23.44 -5.10 -26.00
N MET A 3 23.73 -6.25 -25.37
CA MET A 3 24.72 -6.41 -24.27
C MET A 3 24.40 -5.68 -22.94
N LYS A 4 23.13 -5.55 -22.52
CA LYS A 4 22.78 -4.83 -21.27
C LYS A 4 22.32 -5.69 -20.07
N GLU A 5 22.37 -7.02 -20.15
CA GLU A 5 21.92 -7.94 -19.08
C GLU A 5 20.54 -7.61 -18.45
N LEU A 6 19.70 -6.83 -19.15
CA LEU A 6 18.43 -6.36 -18.63
C LEU A 6 17.43 -7.52 -18.64
N GLN A 7 16.98 -7.94 -17.47
CA GLN A 7 15.95 -8.96 -17.32
C GLN A 7 14.61 -8.30 -16.97
N VAL A 8 13.56 -8.65 -17.72
CA VAL A 8 12.18 -8.29 -17.38
C VAL A 8 11.55 -9.47 -16.67
N LEU A 9 11.23 -9.29 -15.39
CA LEU A 9 10.63 -10.33 -14.56
C LEU A 9 9.15 -9.99 -14.32
N GLY A 10 8.26 -10.79 -14.89
CA GLY A 10 6.85 -10.76 -14.53
C GLY A 10 6.66 -11.38 -13.15
N VAL A 11 5.98 -10.68 -12.26
CA VAL A 11 5.61 -11.21 -10.94
C VAL A 11 4.11 -11.17 -10.82
N ASN A 12 3.52 -12.32 -10.47
CA ASN A 12 2.13 -12.41 -10.04
C ASN A 12 2.14 -12.89 -8.58
N ILE A 13 1.18 -12.40 -7.80
CA ILE A 13 0.98 -12.57 -6.35
C ILE A 13 1.69 -13.82 -5.78
N ASN A 14 2.57 -13.63 -4.79
CA ASN A 14 3.29 -14.71 -4.13
C ASN A 14 2.69 -15.02 -2.74
N PRO A 15 2.01 -16.17 -2.55
CA PRO A 15 1.36 -16.50 -1.28
C PRO A 15 2.35 -16.77 -0.14
N PHE A 16 3.62 -17.09 -0.43
CA PHE A 16 4.64 -17.38 0.59
C PHE A 16 5.35 -16.13 1.10
N SER A 17 5.05 -14.95 0.55
CA SER A 17 5.68 -13.69 0.93
C SER A 17 5.04 -13.01 2.14
N PHE A 18 3.81 -13.41 2.52
CA PHE A 18 3.04 -12.74 3.57
C PHE A 18 3.77 -12.66 4.93
N PRO A 19 4.34 -13.76 5.49
CA PRO A 19 5.02 -13.70 6.78
C PRO A 19 6.24 -12.75 6.75
N LYS A 20 6.99 -12.75 5.65
CA LYS A 20 8.14 -11.85 5.47
C LYS A 20 7.70 -10.40 5.37
N GLY A 21 6.62 -10.11 4.64
CA GLY A 21 6.05 -8.77 4.53
C GLY A 21 5.58 -8.23 5.88
N LEU A 22 4.90 -9.06 6.69
CA LEU A 22 4.46 -8.68 8.03
C LEU A 22 5.65 -8.38 8.96
N ALA A 23 6.65 -9.26 9.00
CA ALA A 23 7.85 -9.06 9.81
C ALA A 23 8.58 -7.77 9.41
N PHE A 24 8.63 -7.46 8.12
CA PHE A 24 9.24 -6.23 7.62
C PHE A 24 8.48 -4.98 8.09
N VAL A 25 7.14 -4.97 7.98
CA VAL A 25 6.30 -3.87 8.48
C VAL A 25 6.49 -3.68 9.99
N GLN A 26 6.53 -4.76 10.76
CA GLN A 26 6.78 -4.71 12.21
C GLN A 26 8.14 -4.08 12.55
N ALA A 27 9.21 -4.48 11.85
CA ALA A 27 10.55 -3.94 12.06
C ALA A 27 10.64 -2.43 11.73
N MET A 28 9.87 -1.96 10.76
CA MET A 28 9.84 -0.55 10.36
C MET A 28 8.82 0.30 11.14
N ALA A 29 7.95 -0.34 11.92
CA ALA A 29 6.73 0.28 12.45
C ALA A 29 7.01 1.56 13.26
N SER A 30 8.06 1.52 14.09
CA SER A 30 8.41 2.60 15.02
C SER A 30 8.86 3.89 14.35
N ARG A 31 9.33 3.84 13.10
CA ARG A 31 9.95 5.00 12.41
C ARG A 31 9.29 5.38 11.09
N TYR A 32 8.74 4.41 10.35
CA TYR A 32 8.29 4.64 8.98
C TYR A 32 6.80 4.43 8.76
N LEU A 33 6.07 3.95 9.78
CA LEU A 33 4.63 3.71 9.67
C LEU A 33 3.79 4.95 9.98
N ASN A 34 4.12 6.06 9.33
CA ASN A 34 3.29 7.25 9.33
C ASN A 34 2.33 7.16 8.13
N PHE A 35 1.03 7.00 8.40
CA PHE A 35 0.02 6.79 7.36
C PHE A 35 -0.09 7.98 6.40
N ASP A 36 0.02 9.21 6.90
CA ASP A 36 -0.08 10.41 6.06
C ASP A 36 1.07 10.46 5.05
N ASN A 37 2.30 10.17 5.49
CA ASN A 37 3.47 10.10 4.60
C ASN A 37 3.37 8.97 3.56
N LEU A 38 2.61 7.92 3.86
CA LEU A 38 2.36 6.80 2.94
C LEU A 38 1.16 7.07 2.02
N GLY A 39 0.48 8.21 2.15
CA GLY A 39 -0.76 8.53 1.43
C GLY A 39 -1.93 7.63 1.83
N ILE A 40 -1.90 7.08 3.04
CA ILE A 40 -2.96 6.22 3.59
C ILE A 40 -3.89 7.09 4.43
N ARG A 41 -5.20 7.00 4.18
CA ARG A 41 -6.20 7.64 5.05
C ARG A 41 -7.22 6.62 5.54
N VAL A 42 -7.58 6.75 6.81
CA VAL A 42 -8.60 5.92 7.47
C VAL A 42 -9.95 6.62 7.39
N PHE A 43 -10.97 5.90 6.94
CA PHE A 43 -12.34 6.36 6.80
C PHE A 43 -13.30 5.49 7.62
N LYS A 44 -14.43 6.05 8.03
CA LYS A 44 -15.59 5.23 8.44
C LYS A 44 -16.21 4.60 7.20
N LEU A 45 -16.86 3.44 7.37
CA LEU A 45 -17.55 2.78 6.25
C LEU A 45 -18.63 3.68 5.61
N SER A 46 -19.31 4.50 6.41
CA SER A 46 -20.28 5.48 5.90
C SER A 46 -19.69 6.53 4.95
N GLN A 47 -18.37 6.75 5.01
CA GLN A 47 -17.65 7.74 4.19
C GLN A 47 -17.06 7.14 2.91
N TYR A 48 -17.65 6.05 2.40
CA TYR A 48 -17.11 5.34 1.24
C TYR A 48 -17.04 6.21 -0.03
N LYS A 49 -18.00 7.13 -0.22
CA LYS A 49 -18.00 8.02 -1.39
C LYS A 49 -16.83 8.99 -1.36
N GLU A 50 -16.58 9.58 -0.20
CA GLU A 50 -15.48 10.49 0.06
C GLU A 50 -14.12 9.77 -0.09
N ALA A 51 -14.02 8.53 0.39
CA ALA A 51 -12.83 7.71 0.24
C ALA A 51 -12.51 7.42 -1.24
N LEU A 52 -13.52 7.03 -2.03
CA LEU A 52 -13.35 6.79 -3.46
C LEU A 52 -13.00 8.05 -4.23
N LYS A 53 -13.63 9.19 -3.90
CA LYS A 53 -13.29 10.48 -4.50
C LYS A 53 -11.84 10.89 -4.19
N ALA A 54 -11.40 10.72 -2.94
CA ALA A 54 -10.03 11.04 -2.55
C ALA A 54 -8.98 10.17 -3.28
N LEU A 55 -9.30 8.89 -3.56
CA LEU A 55 -8.46 8.02 -4.39
C LEU A 55 -8.43 8.49 -5.85
N GLN A 56 -9.60 8.80 -6.42
CA GLN A 56 -9.72 9.25 -7.81
C GLN A 56 -8.99 10.58 -8.05
N ASP A 57 -9.09 11.51 -7.10
CA ASP A 57 -8.45 12.82 -7.16
C ASP A 57 -6.93 12.74 -6.86
N GLY A 58 -6.39 11.55 -6.55
CA GLY A 58 -4.97 11.33 -6.27
C GLY A 58 -4.50 11.93 -4.93
N VAL A 59 -5.41 12.37 -4.08
CA VAL A 59 -5.13 12.95 -2.75
C VAL A 59 -4.57 11.89 -1.80
N ILE A 60 -4.97 10.64 -1.98
CA ILE A 60 -4.48 9.48 -1.22
C ILE A 60 -4.12 8.34 -2.17
N SER A 61 -3.16 7.51 -1.76
CA SER A 61 -2.74 6.30 -2.47
C SER A 61 -3.53 5.06 -2.03
N LYS A 62 -4.08 5.08 -0.81
CA LYS A 62 -4.84 3.97 -0.22
C LYS A 62 -5.89 4.48 0.77
N ALA A 63 -7.11 3.99 0.61
CA ALA A 63 -8.16 4.13 1.61
C ALA A 63 -8.21 2.89 2.50
N VAL A 64 -8.30 3.07 3.81
CA VAL A 64 -8.55 2.01 4.80
C VAL A 64 -9.87 2.29 5.48
N PHE A 65 -10.75 1.29 5.55
CA PHE A 65 -12.01 1.43 6.27
C PHE A 65 -11.87 0.84 7.67
N LYS A 66 -12.23 1.64 8.66
CA LYS A 66 -12.35 1.18 10.04
C LYS A 66 -13.73 0.54 10.22
N CYS A 67 -13.75 -0.78 10.37
CA CYS A 67 -14.96 -1.54 10.70
C CYS A 67 -15.13 -1.53 12.23
N ASN A 68 -16.01 -0.65 12.71
CA ASN A 68 -16.48 -0.59 14.09
C ASN A 68 -17.99 -0.74 14.10
#